data_AF-A0A0F9LNE9-F1
#
_entry.id   AF-A0A0F9LNE9-F1
#
_cell.length_a   1.000
_cell.length_b   1.000
_cell.length_c   1.000
_cell.angle_alpha   90.00
_cell.angle_beta   90.00
_cell.angle_gamma   90.00
#
_symmetry.space_group_name_H-M   'P 1'
#
loop_
_entity.id
_entity.type
_entity.pdbx_description
1 polymer ?
#
loop_
_entity_poly.entity_id
_entity_poly.type
_entity_poly.pdbx_seq_one_letter_code
_entity_poly.pdbx_strand_id
1 'polypeptide(L)'
;MIYKILAEYIQENVPGGSFVGIEEDSGELFVSFNYEDDVKKREASEHLLEKFDEVKKVIIVERVDIKKATQMVEDLNKLLVKEKPDLLDIGDF
;
A
#
# COMPACT_ATOMS: atom_id res chain seq x y z
N MET A 1 22.00 13.40 11.26
CA MET A 1 20.90 13.52 10.28
C MET A 1 20.15 12.20 10.28
N ILE A 2 18.97 12.17 10.91
CA ILE A 2 18.19 10.95 11.17
C ILE A 2 17.84 10.19 9.88
N TYR A 3 17.59 10.93 8.79
CA TYR A 3 17.30 10.40 7.45
C TYR A 3 18.40 9.51 6.90
N LYS A 4 19.68 9.84 7.12
CA LYS A 4 20.80 9.00 6.68
C LYS A 4 20.82 7.68 7.44
N ILE A 5 20.61 7.72 8.76
CA ILE A 5 20.60 6.54 9.62
C ILE A 5 19.45 5.60 9.23
N LEU A 6 18.26 6.16 9.01
CA LEU A 6 17.08 5.40 8.58
C LEU A 6 17.29 4.76 7.20
N ALA A 7 17.83 5.53 6.24
CA ALA A 7 18.10 5.03 4.89
C ALA A 7 19.12 3.88 4.89
N GLU A 8 20.25 4.04 5.58
CA GLU A 8 21.28 3.00 5.72
C GLU A 8 20.71 1.76 6.42
N TYR A 9 19.96 1.95 7.50
CA TYR A 9 19.36 0.85 8.24
C TYR A 9 18.39 0.04 7.39
N ILE A 10 17.46 0.70 6.69
CA ILE A 10 16.48 0.03 5.82
C ILE A 10 17.19 -0.74 4.71
N GLN A 11 18.21 -0.13 4.10
CA GLN A 11 18.99 -0.77 3.04
C GLN A 11 19.71 -2.04 3.51
N GLU A 12 20.24 -2.04 4.74
CA GLU A 12 21.04 -3.14 5.27
C GLU A 12 20.19 -4.22 5.95
N ASN A 13 19.09 -3.85 6.61
CA ASN A 13 18.39 -4.71 7.58
C ASN A 13 16.96 -5.05 7.17
N VAL A 14 16.40 -4.39 6.16
CA VAL A 14 15.01 -4.59 5.75
C VAL A 14 14.98 -5.06 4.29
N PRO A 15 15.03 -6.39 4.04
CA PRO A 15 15.20 -6.94 2.70
C PRO A 15 14.09 -6.50 1.75
N GLY A 16 14.40 -5.82 0.66
CA GLY A 16 13.37 -5.31 -0.27
C GLY A 16 12.59 -4.10 0.26
N GLY A 17 13.00 -3.52 1.38
CA GLY A 17 12.61 -2.20 1.82
C GLY A 17 13.40 -1.12 1.08
N SER A 18 12.77 0.03 0.86
CA SER A 18 13.40 1.21 0.29
C SER A 18 12.93 2.45 1.03
N PHE A 19 13.88 3.22 1.53
CA PHE A 19 13.60 4.50 2.18
C PHE A 19 13.12 5.53 1.14
N VAL A 20 12.02 6.21 1.45
CA VAL A 20 11.47 7.28 0.61
C VAL A 20 11.69 8.64 1.27
N GLY A 21 11.44 8.75 2.57
CA GLY A 21 11.58 10.00 3.32
C GLY A 21 11.10 9.86 4.77
N ILE A 22 11.35 10.88 5.58
CA ILE A 22 10.75 11.04 6.91
C ILE A 22 10.34 12.50 7.11
N GLU A 23 9.15 12.73 7.66
CA GLU A 23 8.72 14.04 8.13
C GLU A 23 9.15 14.21 9.59
N GLU A 24 10.09 15.13 9.85
CA GLU A 24 10.74 15.25 11.18
C GLU A 24 9.78 15.77 12.27
N ASP A 25 8.78 16.58 11.92
CA ASP A 25 7.84 17.14 12.89
C ASP A 25 6.78 16.12 13.37
N SER A 26 6.37 15.21 12.49
CA SER A 26 5.33 14.21 12.75
C SER A 26 5.90 12.83 13.09
N GLY A 27 7.15 12.55 12.72
CA GLY A 27 7.75 11.22 12.81
C GLY A 27 7.16 10.22 11.81
N GLU A 28 6.56 10.70 10.72
CA GLU A 28 6.01 9.86 9.65
C GLU A 28 7.13 9.38 8.72
N LEU A 29 7.40 8.08 8.74
CA LEU A 29 8.40 7.43 7.90
C LEU A 29 7.74 6.85 6.65
N PHE A 30 8.21 7.26 5.48
CA PHE A 30 7.75 6.77 4.18
C PHE A 30 8.70 5.70 3.67
N VAL A 31 8.17 4.50 3.44
CA VAL A 31 8.92 3.34 2.94
C VAL A 31 8.17 2.65 1.80
N SER A 32 8.91 2.06 0.88
CA SER A 32 8.36 1.13 -0.12
C SER A 32 8.86 -0.27 0.20
N PHE A 33 7.98 -1.26 0.10
CA PHE A 33 8.34 -2.67 0.23
C PHE A 33 8.09 -3.39 -1.09
N ASN A 34 9.02 -4.25 -1.49
CA ASN A 34 8.83 -5.17 -2.61
C ASN A 34 8.23 -6.52 -2.15
N TYR A 35 7.44 -6.51 -1.09
CA TYR A 35 6.75 -7.70 -0.59
C TYR A 35 5.37 -7.81 -1.27
N GLU A 36 5.03 -8.98 -1.78
CA GLU A 36 3.65 -9.30 -2.19
C GLU A 36 2.75 -9.64 -0.98
N ASP A 37 3.37 -9.99 0.15
CA ASP A 37 2.69 -10.45 1.37
C ASP A 37 2.54 -9.30 2.38
N ASP A 38 1.28 -8.99 2.72
CA ASP A 38 0.94 -7.94 3.68
C ASP A 38 1.38 -8.26 5.11
N VAL A 39 1.53 -9.54 5.47
CA VAL A 39 2.06 -9.94 6.78
C VAL A 39 3.51 -9.48 6.92
N LYS A 40 4.33 -9.72 5.89
CA LYS A 40 5.74 -9.28 5.89
C LYS A 40 5.89 -7.77 5.91
N LYS A 41 5.02 -7.03 5.19
CA LYS A 41 4.98 -5.56 5.23
C LYS A 41 4.70 -5.06 6.65
N ARG A 42 3.77 -5.71 7.34
CA ARG A 42 3.41 -5.37 8.71
C ARG A 42 4.55 -5.65 9.68
N GLU A 43 5.13 -6.85 9.64
CA GLU A 43 6.28 -7.21 10.50
C GLU A 43 7.46 -6.24 10.31
N ALA A 44 7.80 -5.91 9.07
CA ALA A 44 8.85 -4.94 8.77
C ALA A 44 8.53 -3.53 9.30
N SER A 45 7.26 -3.12 9.24
CA SER A 45 6.81 -1.82 9.74
C SER A 45 6.84 -1.75 11.27
N GLU A 46 6.39 -2.81 11.94
CA GLU A 46 6.45 -2.92 13.41
C GLU A 46 7.91 -2.88 13.89
N HIS A 47 8.81 -3.62 13.22
CA HIS A 47 10.24 -3.59 13.54
C HIS A 47 10.89 -2.20 13.40
N LEU A 48 10.48 -1.41 12.39
CA LEU A 48 10.97 -0.04 12.22
C LEU A 48 10.47 0.92 13.33
N LEU A 49 9.23 0.73 13.80
CA LEU A 49 8.66 1.51 14.91
C LEU A 49 9.35 1.18 16.24
N GLU A 50 9.69 -0.08 16.49
CA GLU A 50 10.40 -0.49 17.71
C GLU A 50 11.86 -0.03 17.71
N LYS A 51 12.48 0.08 16.53
CA LYS A 51 13.90 0.40 16.40
C LYS A 51 14.22 1.89 16.54
N PHE A 52 13.31 2.75 16.11
CA PHE A 52 13.53 4.19 16.02
C PHE A 52 12.44 4.94 16.78
N ASP A 53 12.78 5.48 17.95
CA ASP A 53 11.84 6.25 18.78
C ASP A 53 11.31 7.50 18.06
N GLU A 54 12.06 8.04 17.11
CA GLU A 54 11.67 9.17 16.26
C GLU A 54 10.57 8.81 15.26
N VAL A 55 10.42 7.54 14.90
CA VAL A 55 9.38 7.08 13.97
C VAL A 55 8.11 6.80 14.75
N LYS A 56 7.09 7.63 14.53
CA LYS A 56 5.77 7.48 15.17
C LYS A 56 4.79 6.68 14.34
N LYS A 57 5.02 6.64 13.03
CA LYS A 57 4.13 5.99 12.06
C LYS A 57 4.90 5.62 10.81
N VAL A 58 4.62 4.44 10.28
CA VAL A 58 5.18 3.96 9.01
C VAL A 58 4.10 4.03 7.93
N ILE A 59 4.39 4.69 6.83
CA ILE A 59 3.52 4.83 5.66
C ILE A 59 4.16 4.06 4.51
N ILE A 60 3.41 3.08 4.00
CA ILE A 60 3.84 2.25 2.88
C ILE A 60 3.44 2.94 1.57
N VAL A 61 4.43 3.25 0.76
CA VAL A 61 4.27 3.83 -0.58
C VAL A 61 4.26 2.70 -1.59
N GLU A 62 3.10 2.41 -2.16
CA GLU A 62 2.95 1.41 -3.22
C GLU A 62 2.83 2.07 -4.59
N ARG A 63 3.56 1.53 -5.58
CA ARG A 63 3.36 1.92 -6.98
C ARG A 63 2.18 1.15 -7.54
N VAL A 64 1.06 1.84 -7.74
CA VAL A 64 -0.08 1.29 -8.48
C VAL A 64 0.14 1.58 -9.97
N ASP A 65 0.24 0.54 -10.78
CA ASP A 65 0.14 0.70 -12.24
C ASP A 65 -1.31 1.07 -12.56
N ILE A 66 -1.51 2.34 -12.95
CA ILE A 66 -2.83 2.89 -13.28
C ILE A 66 -3.55 2.03 -14.33
N LYS A 67 -2.82 1.39 -15.26
CA LYS A 67 -3.44 0.52 -16.27
C LYS A 67 -4.10 -0.71 -15.66
N LYS A 68 -3.48 -1.33 -14.65
CA LYS A 68 -4.08 -2.44 -13.91
C LYS A 68 -5.31 -1.99 -13.13
N ALA A 69 -5.24 -0.81 -12.49
CA ALA A 69 -6.39 -0.26 -11.77
C ALA A 69 -7.57 0.03 -12.72
N THR A 70 -7.32 0.58 -13.90
CA THR A 70 -8.34 0.80 -14.94
C THR A 70 -8.94 -0.53 -15.40
N GLN A 71 -8.12 -1.57 -15.62
CA GLN A 71 -8.61 -2.89 -16.05
C GLN A 71 -9.51 -3.54 -14.98
N MET A 72 -9.16 -3.43 -13.69
CA MET A 72 -9.99 -3.94 -12.59
C MET A 72 -11.36 -3.25 -12.55
N VAL A 73 -11.42 -1.93 -12.79
CA VAL A 73 -12.68 -1.17 -12.87
C VAL A 73 -13.51 -1.59 -14.09
N GLU A 74 -12.87 -1.81 -15.24
CA GLU A 74 -13.56 -2.32 -16.44
C GLU A 74 -14.14 -3.72 -16.24
N ASP A 75 -13.40 -4.60 -15.56
CA ASP A 75 -13.84 -5.98 -15.31
C ASP A 75 -14.98 -6.02 -14.28
N LEU A 76 -14.94 -5.19 -13.25
CA LEU A 76 -16.06 -4.97 -12.33
C LEU A 76 -17.31 -4.47 -13.06
N ASN A 77 -17.16 -3.49 -13.95
CA ASN A 77 -18.28 -2.99 -14.75
C ASN A 77 -18.88 -4.08 -15.66
N LYS A 78 -18.05 -4.93 -16.27
CA LYS A 78 -18.54 -6.05 -17.09
C LYS A 78 -19.31 -7.09 -16.28
N LEU A 79 -18.90 -7.36 -15.03
CA LEU A 79 -19.62 -8.26 -14.12
C LEU A 79 -20.97 -7.68 -13.71
N LEU A 80 -21.01 -6.39 -13.33
CA LEU A 80 -22.25 -5.70 -12.97
C LEU A 80 -23.26 -5.60 -14.13
N VAL A 81 -22.76 -5.48 -15.37
CA VAL A 81 -23.61 -5.49 -16.56
C VAL A 81 -24.15 -6.89 -16.87
N LYS A 82 -23.41 -7.95 -16.54
CA LYS A 82 -23.88 -9.35 -16.68
C LYS A 82 -24.88 -9.75 -15.59
N GLU A 83 -24.83 -9.15 -14.41
CA GLU A 83 -25.78 -9.35 -13.30
C GLU A 83 -26.98 -8.39 -13.33
N LYS A 84 -27.38 -7.86 -14.51
CA LYS A 84 -28.77 -7.45 -14.72
C LYS A 84 -29.57 -8.61 -15.33
N PRO A 85 -30.00 -9.63 -14.55
CA PRO A 85 -31.08 -10.47 -15.00
C PRO A 85 -32.36 -9.63 -15.03
N ASP A 86 -33.11 -9.78 -16.11
CA ASP A 86 -34.51 -9.39 -16.35
C ASP A 86 -35.33 -9.01 -15.09
N LEU A 87 -35.12 -7.81 -14.57
CA LEU A 87 -36.00 -7.17 -13.60
C LEU A 87 -36.71 -6.04 -14.32
N LEU A 88 -37.73 -6.40 -15.12
CA LEU A 88 -38.96 -5.64 -15.41
C LEU A 88 -39.63 -6.23 -16.66
N ASP A 89 -40.31 -7.36 -16.49
CA ASP A 89 -41.42 -7.75 -17.38
C ASP A 89 -42.60 -8.28 -16.55
N ILE A 90 -42.92 -7.53 -15.48
CA ILE A 90 -44.15 -7.71 -14.69
C ILE A 90 -45.01 -6.48 -14.94
N GLY A 91 -45.75 -6.46 -16.05
CA GLY A 91 -46.65 -5.36 -16.34
C GLY A 91 -47.24 -5.37 -17.74
N ASP A 92 -47.91 -6.45 -18.14
CA ASP A 92 -48.99 -6.36 -19.14
C ASP A 92 -50.34 -6.42 -18.39
N PHE A 93 -51.12 -5.35 -18.60
CA PHE A 93 -52.48 -5.12 -18.12
C PHE A 93 -53.52 -5.93 -18.90
#